data_AF-A0A354U9S5-F1
#
_entry.id   AF-A0A354U9S5-F1
#
_cell.length_a   1.000
_cell.length_b   1.000
_cell.length_c   1.000
_cell.angle_alpha   90.00
_cell.angle_beta   90.00
_cell.angle_gamma   90.00
#
_symmetry.space_group_name_H-M   'P 1'
#
loop_
_entity.id
_entity.type
_entity.pdbx_description
1 polymer ?
#
loop_
_entity_poly.entity_id
_entity_poly.type
_entity_poly.pdbx_seq_one_letter_code
_entity_poly.pdbx_strand_id
1 'polypeptide(L)'
;MLRGDTMHGTTITVEFSGNVDGPSAGGVTCLAILSAIDGLPLPDDFAMTGTILPDGTIGVVGGIPEKMRGAAKAGVKRLFVPAFLRICKNYKGEEVDVSRLADELNLKLFRVENIAEAYAILHNKPYQSGKHINIRSMTKLSREVEDVLLPFYRELSQKVAEKIKQYPDLKPYPAIMDGYELSPALARDFYQEGKLLPATLQIFHTWQAWEAWEKSDKFLDKFLEKNNVDWSKIQYLREYHFRKLLLAFRNACDKEGETLFEKKDKKQLSFFQKLFGKGHDKYHGYFPFEKGLGEITAQLEPVSREVEFLARLQVLFNTRMPEKEMNMASEKELDEVSRTEQSLLRLLYLAARENSELDKFLGKLGKALPRLHANSRAEEVERLFYSASCAANSVAGDNFQDFMSVKAGSALKEETAVKKEWQDNPFISFTVEMQRQALEDHSLLNPDSTKPLYNRAYHVQASLKSQISALTLASAVLVIYGADQSNDFIPHLLRNAREAAIQNISDCVTAGIPCLPAICDFETAENDQNGAGVFKSLAAYWRASLYSKALLMSFKQDKSN
;
A
#
# COMPACT_ATOMS: atom_id res chain seq x y z
N MET A 1 -18.91 11.19 -21.93
CA MET A 1 -20.06 10.38 -22.40
C MET A 1 -20.30 10.77 -23.84
N LEU A 2 -20.17 9.86 -24.81
CA LEU A 2 -19.88 10.23 -26.20
C LEU A 2 -21.04 10.84 -26.98
N ARG A 3 -22.32 10.59 -26.65
CA ARG A 3 -23.48 11.22 -27.29
C ARG A 3 -24.83 10.81 -26.67
N GLY A 4 -25.85 11.63 -26.89
CA GLY A 4 -27.25 11.38 -26.51
C GLY A 4 -28.19 11.26 -27.72
N ASP A 5 -27.65 10.86 -28.87
CA ASP A 5 -28.40 10.79 -30.13
C ASP A 5 -29.42 9.64 -30.09
N THR A 6 -30.57 9.84 -30.76
CA THR A 6 -31.53 8.75 -30.98
C THR A 6 -31.11 7.91 -32.18
N MET A 7 -30.95 6.60 -31.97
CA MET A 7 -30.61 5.63 -33.03
C MET A 7 -31.86 4.93 -33.59
N HIS A 8 -33.06 5.42 -33.28
CA HIS A 8 -34.31 4.79 -33.72
C HIS A 8 -34.43 4.84 -35.26
N GLY A 9 -34.67 3.69 -35.88
CA GLY A 9 -34.76 3.57 -37.34
C GLY A 9 -33.42 3.52 -38.07
N THR A 10 -32.28 3.54 -37.36
CA THR A 10 -30.96 3.38 -37.97
C THR A 10 -30.59 1.90 -38.10
N THR A 11 -30.11 1.50 -39.29
CA THR A 11 -29.54 0.16 -39.52
C THR A 11 -28.03 0.27 -39.66
N ILE A 12 -27.30 -0.50 -38.86
CA ILE A 12 -25.82 -0.58 -38.90
C ILE A 12 -25.45 -2.00 -39.27
N THR A 13 -24.68 -2.16 -40.35
CA THR A 13 -24.17 -3.46 -40.79
C THR A 13 -22.67 -3.51 -40.53
N VAL A 14 -22.22 -4.57 -39.86
CA VAL A 14 -20.80 -4.82 -39.59
C VAL A 14 -20.42 -6.15 -40.22
N GLU A 15 -19.41 -6.13 -41.07
CA GLU A 15 -18.88 -7.32 -41.73
C GLU A 15 -17.45 -7.58 -41.26
N PHE A 16 -17.14 -8.84 -40.96
CA PHE A 16 -15.80 -9.28 -40.59
C PHE A 16 -15.26 -10.22 -41.65
N SER A 17 -13.98 -10.06 -42.02
CA SER A 17 -13.27 -11.02 -42.85
C SER A 17 -12.63 -12.10 -41.95
N GLY A 18 -13.18 -13.31 -41.98
CA GLY A 18 -12.65 -14.49 -41.27
C GLY A 18 -13.48 -14.95 -40.06
N ASN A 19 -12.98 -15.95 -39.34
CA ASN A 19 -13.64 -16.50 -38.16
C ASN A 19 -13.42 -15.59 -36.95
N VAL A 20 -14.49 -14.95 -36.48
CA VAL A 20 -14.49 -14.16 -35.24
C VAL A 20 -15.00 -15.04 -34.11
N ASP A 21 -14.17 -15.19 -33.07
CA ASP A 21 -14.56 -15.84 -31.83
C ASP A 21 -14.15 -14.98 -30.62
N GLY A 22 -15.03 -14.95 -29.62
CA GLY A 22 -14.87 -14.21 -28.37
C GLY A 22 -15.08 -12.68 -28.46
N PRO A 23 -15.19 -12.01 -27.30
CA PRO A 23 -15.57 -10.59 -27.21
C PRO A 23 -14.43 -9.61 -27.55
N SER A 24 -13.29 -10.09 -28.05
CA SER A 24 -12.05 -9.30 -28.12
C SER A 24 -11.99 -8.26 -29.24
N ALA A 25 -12.93 -8.34 -30.19
CA ALA A 25 -13.13 -7.35 -31.26
C ALA A 25 -14.17 -6.26 -30.87
N GLY A 26 -14.76 -6.33 -29.68
CA GLY A 26 -15.83 -5.41 -29.27
C GLY A 26 -15.41 -3.94 -29.30
N GLY A 27 -14.23 -3.62 -28.77
CA GLY A 27 -13.71 -2.25 -28.77
C GLY A 27 -13.49 -1.70 -30.18
N VAL A 28 -12.83 -2.45 -31.07
CA VAL A 28 -12.57 -1.99 -32.45
C VAL A 28 -13.87 -1.86 -33.26
N THR A 29 -14.84 -2.74 -33.01
CA THR A 29 -16.16 -2.67 -33.65
C THR A 29 -16.91 -1.42 -33.23
N CYS A 30 -16.93 -1.11 -31.94
CA CYS A 30 -17.55 0.12 -31.44
C CYS A 30 -16.87 1.36 -32.03
N LEU A 31 -15.54 1.35 -32.13
CA LEU A 31 -14.78 2.44 -32.72
C LEU A 31 -15.12 2.68 -34.19
N ALA A 32 -15.26 1.59 -34.96
CA ALA A 32 -15.65 1.64 -36.37
C ALA A 32 -17.06 2.21 -36.54
N ILE A 33 -18.02 1.77 -35.71
CA ILE A 33 -19.39 2.28 -35.72
C ILE A 33 -19.41 3.79 -35.41
N LEU A 34 -18.73 4.23 -34.36
CA LEU A 34 -18.64 5.65 -34.00
C LEU A 34 -18.04 6.48 -35.14
N SER A 35 -16.97 5.98 -35.74
CA SER A 35 -16.28 6.66 -36.84
C SER A 35 -17.16 6.75 -38.10
N ALA A 36 -17.95 5.70 -38.39
CA ALA A 36 -18.90 5.68 -39.48
C ALA A 36 -20.06 6.69 -39.25
N ILE A 37 -20.60 6.76 -38.02
CA ILE A 37 -21.63 7.74 -37.65
C ILE A 37 -21.11 9.18 -37.82
N ASP A 38 -19.83 9.41 -37.51
CA ASP A 38 -19.19 10.72 -37.63
C ASP A 38 -18.70 11.06 -39.04
N GLY A 39 -18.74 10.11 -39.98
CA GLY A 39 -18.16 10.27 -41.32
C GLY A 39 -16.64 10.49 -41.29
N LEU A 40 -15.96 9.99 -40.25
CA LEU A 40 -14.51 10.11 -40.11
C LEU A 40 -13.85 8.77 -40.42
N PRO A 41 -12.96 8.70 -41.43
CA PRO A 41 -12.32 7.44 -41.79
C PRO A 41 -11.37 6.96 -40.68
N LEU A 42 -11.38 5.65 -40.44
CA LEU A 42 -10.36 5.02 -39.61
C LEU A 42 -9.02 4.96 -40.38
N PRO A 43 -7.88 5.24 -39.75
CA PRO A 43 -6.58 5.09 -40.41
C PRO A 43 -6.22 3.63 -40.68
N ASP A 44 -5.35 3.35 -41.65
CA ASP A 44 -4.97 1.97 -42.00
C ASP A 44 -3.82 1.41 -41.17
N ASP A 45 -3.15 2.24 -40.38
CA ASP A 45 -1.93 1.90 -39.64
C ASP A 45 -2.18 1.55 -38.15
N PHE A 46 -3.44 1.27 -37.77
CA PHE A 46 -3.79 0.88 -36.40
C PHE A 46 -4.40 -0.51 -36.29
N ALA A 47 -4.26 -1.11 -35.10
CA ALA A 47 -5.03 -2.25 -34.65
C ALA A 47 -5.51 -2.03 -33.22
N MET A 48 -6.60 -2.69 -32.84
CA MET A 48 -7.15 -2.62 -31.49
C MET A 48 -7.65 -3.99 -31.05
N THR A 49 -7.44 -4.31 -29.77
CA THR A 49 -8.08 -5.46 -29.10
C THR A 49 -8.58 -5.06 -27.73
N GLY A 50 -9.69 -5.66 -27.28
CA GLY A 50 -10.30 -5.36 -25.99
C GLY A 50 -11.81 -5.56 -26.05
N THR A 51 -12.38 -6.04 -24.96
CA THR A 51 -13.83 -6.19 -24.83
C THR A 51 -14.46 -4.86 -24.46
N ILE A 52 -15.51 -4.45 -25.14
CA ILE A 52 -16.28 -3.26 -24.75
C ILE A 52 -17.30 -3.65 -23.69
N LEU A 53 -17.31 -2.92 -22.56
CA LEU A 53 -18.32 -3.07 -21.50
C LEU A 53 -19.46 -2.05 -21.70
N PRO A 54 -20.65 -2.26 -21.09
CA PRO A 54 -21.82 -1.39 -21.29
C PRO A 54 -21.60 0.08 -20.89
N ASP A 55 -20.67 0.35 -19.98
CA ASP A 55 -20.28 1.70 -19.54
C ASP A 55 -19.26 2.37 -20.49
N GLY A 56 -18.83 1.67 -21.54
CA GLY A 56 -17.86 2.15 -22.52
C GLY A 56 -16.40 1.84 -22.17
N THR A 57 -16.13 1.16 -21.05
CA THR A 57 -14.77 0.75 -20.66
C THR A 57 -14.26 -0.41 -21.52
N ILE A 58 -12.93 -0.48 -21.68
CA ILE A 58 -12.25 -1.51 -22.46
C ILE A 58 -11.66 -2.56 -21.51
N GLY A 59 -12.29 -3.73 -21.48
CA GLY A 59 -11.93 -4.89 -20.68
C GLY A 59 -10.85 -5.78 -21.29
N VAL A 60 -10.28 -6.63 -20.43
CA VAL A 60 -9.13 -7.51 -20.71
C VAL A 60 -9.45 -8.63 -21.71
N VAL A 61 -8.43 -9.07 -22.45
CA VAL A 61 -8.54 -10.14 -23.46
C VAL A 61 -7.29 -11.02 -23.45
N GLY A 62 -7.43 -12.29 -23.83
CA GLY A 62 -6.31 -13.22 -23.96
C GLY A 62 -5.48 -13.03 -25.24
N GLY A 63 -4.27 -13.61 -25.22
CA GLY A 63 -3.40 -13.73 -26.39
C GLY A 63 -2.81 -12.41 -26.90
N ILE A 64 -2.64 -11.42 -26.02
CA ILE A 64 -2.13 -10.10 -26.41
C ILE A 64 -0.73 -10.19 -27.03
N PRO A 65 0.26 -10.88 -26.45
CA PRO A 65 1.59 -10.97 -27.07
C PRO A 65 1.57 -11.53 -28.51
N GLU A 66 0.69 -12.48 -28.78
CA GLU A 66 0.49 -13.08 -30.10
C GLU A 66 -0.18 -12.09 -31.06
N LYS A 67 -1.22 -11.39 -30.60
CA LYS A 67 -1.91 -10.33 -31.35
C LYS A 67 -0.97 -9.18 -31.69
N MET A 68 -0.09 -8.79 -30.76
CA MET A 68 0.96 -7.78 -31.00
C MET A 68 1.89 -8.20 -32.13
N ARG A 69 2.41 -9.43 -32.07
CA ARG A 69 3.27 -9.98 -33.14
C ARG A 69 2.54 -10.08 -34.47
N GLY A 70 1.26 -10.43 -34.46
CA GLY A 70 0.40 -10.45 -35.65
C GLY A 70 0.24 -9.07 -36.26
N ALA A 71 -0.09 -8.06 -35.44
CA ALA A 71 -0.23 -6.67 -35.88
C ALA A 71 1.08 -6.13 -36.48
N ALA A 72 2.21 -6.37 -35.81
CA ALA A 72 3.53 -5.97 -36.33
C ALA A 72 3.85 -6.64 -37.68
N LYS A 73 3.57 -7.94 -37.83
CA LYS A 73 3.73 -8.66 -39.10
C LYS A 73 2.83 -8.12 -40.22
N ALA A 74 1.65 -7.61 -39.86
CA ALA A 74 0.73 -6.96 -40.78
C ALA A 74 1.12 -5.51 -41.13
N GLY A 75 2.23 -4.99 -40.60
CA GLY A 75 2.71 -3.63 -40.87
C GLY A 75 1.97 -2.53 -40.09
N VAL A 76 1.17 -2.89 -39.09
CA VAL A 76 0.50 -1.94 -38.20
C VAL A 76 1.55 -1.16 -37.41
N LYS A 77 1.33 0.15 -37.23
CA LYS A 77 2.23 1.03 -36.47
C LYS A 77 1.68 1.39 -35.09
N ARG A 78 0.37 1.46 -34.94
CA ARG A 78 -0.32 1.91 -33.73
C ARG A 78 -1.17 0.78 -33.17
N LEU A 79 -0.91 0.35 -31.94
CA LEU A 79 -1.67 -0.73 -31.32
C LEU A 79 -2.40 -0.26 -30.08
N PHE A 80 -3.71 -0.48 -30.04
CA PHE A 80 -4.58 -0.14 -28.92
C PHE A 80 -4.91 -1.40 -28.12
N VAL A 81 -4.60 -1.41 -26.83
CA VAL A 81 -4.88 -2.51 -25.90
C VAL A 81 -5.61 -1.99 -24.66
N PRO A 82 -6.30 -2.85 -23.88
CA PRO A 82 -6.94 -2.43 -22.63
C PRO A 82 -5.94 -1.71 -21.72
N ALA A 83 -6.38 -0.64 -21.05
CA ALA A 83 -5.53 0.16 -20.18
C ALA A 83 -4.75 -0.75 -19.26
N PHE A 84 -5.41 -1.42 -18.32
CA PHE A 84 -4.84 -2.15 -17.18
C PHE A 84 -3.94 -3.36 -17.51
N LEU A 85 -3.39 -3.50 -18.72
CA LEU A 85 -2.52 -4.62 -19.07
C LEU A 85 -1.08 -4.15 -19.33
N ARG A 86 -0.14 -4.69 -18.54
CA ARG A 86 1.30 -4.55 -18.78
C ARG A 86 1.96 -5.90 -18.97
N ILE A 87 1.66 -6.87 -18.12
CA ILE A 87 2.30 -8.19 -18.17
C ILE A 87 1.24 -9.24 -18.47
N CYS A 88 1.45 -9.98 -19.56
CA CYS A 88 0.53 -11.01 -20.02
C CYS A 88 1.28 -12.33 -20.24
N LYS A 89 0.59 -13.45 -20.05
CA LYS A 89 1.14 -14.76 -20.42
C LYS A 89 1.04 -14.98 -21.92
N ASN A 90 2.11 -15.49 -22.52
CA ASN A 90 2.06 -16.00 -23.88
C ASN A 90 1.45 -17.41 -23.92
N TYR A 91 1.30 -17.98 -25.12
CA TYR A 91 0.78 -19.34 -25.31
C TYR A 91 1.57 -20.47 -24.62
N LYS A 92 2.83 -20.22 -24.24
CA LYS A 92 3.66 -21.15 -23.45
C LYS A 92 3.53 -20.95 -21.94
N GLY A 93 2.76 -19.96 -21.51
CA GLY A 93 2.60 -19.57 -20.11
C GLY A 93 3.69 -18.65 -19.58
N GLU A 94 4.62 -18.18 -20.42
CA GLU A 94 5.71 -17.28 -20.05
C GLU A 94 5.19 -15.83 -19.93
N GLU A 95 5.65 -15.10 -18.92
CA GLU A 95 5.27 -13.71 -18.70
C GLU A 95 5.98 -12.76 -19.69
N VAL A 96 5.20 -11.95 -20.38
CA VAL A 96 5.66 -11.00 -21.39
C VAL A 96 5.21 -9.59 -21.00
N ASP A 97 6.17 -8.66 -20.86
CA ASP A 97 5.89 -7.24 -20.73
C ASP A 97 5.51 -6.67 -22.11
N VAL A 98 4.27 -6.23 -22.25
CA VAL A 98 3.73 -5.71 -23.50
C VAL A 98 4.37 -4.38 -23.92
N SER A 99 4.90 -3.57 -22.98
CA SER A 99 5.68 -2.39 -23.36
C SER A 99 7.00 -2.79 -24.03
N ARG A 100 7.72 -3.75 -23.43
CA ARG A 100 8.99 -4.23 -23.99
C ARG A 100 8.78 -4.90 -25.33
N LEU A 101 7.73 -5.72 -25.44
CA LEU A 101 7.37 -6.34 -26.72
C LEU A 101 6.97 -5.29 -27.77
N ALA A 102 6.29 -4.20 -27.38
CA ALA A 102 5.98 -3.12 -28.31
C ALA A 102 7.26 -2.46 -28.84
N ASP A 103 8.23 -2.17 -27.96
CA ASP A 103 9.53 -1.61 -28.34
C ASP A 103 10.29 -2.55 -29.29
N GLU A 104 10.35 -3.85 -28.96
CA GLU A 104 10.97 -4.90 -29.80
C GLU A 104 10.33 -5.01 -31.18
N LEU A 105 9.00 -4.85 -31.25
CA LEU A 105 8.21 -4.93 -32.49
C LEU A 105 8.10 -3.59 -33.22
N ASN A 106 8.72 -2.52 -32.72
CA ASN A 106 8.61 -1.15 -33.24
C ASN A 106 7.15 -0.67 -33.39
N LEU A 107 6.30 -1.04 -32.41
CA LEU A 107 4.89 -0.65 -32.33
C LEU A 107 4.72 0.54 -31.38
N LYS A 108 3.93 1.54 -31.80
CA LYS A 108 3.44 2.58 -30.89
C LYS A 108 2.24 2.04 -30.10
N LEU A 109 2.47 1.66 -28.86
CA LEU A 109 1.45 1.10 -27.97
C LEU A 109 0.61 2.21 -27.31
N PHE A 110 -0.71 2.14 -27.49
CA PHE A 110 -1.72 2.91 -26.79
C PHE A 110 -2.49 1.98 -25.87
N ARG A 111 -2.54 2.31 -24.59
CA ARG A 111 -3.31 1.54 -23.61
C ARG A 111 -4.50 2.39 -23.20
N VAL A 112 -5.71 1.96 -23.55
CA VAL A 112 -6.93 2.78 -23.49
C VAL A 112 -7.91 2.25 -22.47
N GLU A 113 -8.45 3.13 -21.64
CA GLU A 113 -9.37 2.78 -20.55
C GLU A 113 -10.81 2.62 -21.05
N ASN A 114 -11.20 3.48 -21.99
CA ASN A 114 -12.54 3.51 -22.54
C ASN A 114 -12.51 3.85 -24.04
N ILE A 115 -13.64 3.60 -24.70
CA ILE A 115 -13.77 3.81 -26.15
C ILE A 115 -13.62 5.29 -26.54
N ALA A 116 -13.99 6.21 -25.66
CA ALA A 116 -13.92 7.65 -25.94
C ALA A 116 -12.47 8.15 -26.01
N GLU A 117 -11.60 7.62 -25.14
CA GLU A 117 -10.16 7.87 -25.20
C GLU A 117 -9.57 7.32 -26.50
N ALA A 118 -9.87 6.07 -26.84
CA ALA A 118 -9.40 5.44 -28.07
C ALA A 118 -9.80 6.24 -29.32
N TYR A 119 -11.05 6.67 -29.38
CA TYR A 119 -11.59 7.49 -30.45
C TYR A 119 -10.90 8.84 -30.57
N ALA A 120 -10.67 9.53 -29.46
CA ALA A 120 -10.01 10.84 -29.48
C ALA A 120 -8.55 10.76 -29.94
N ILE A 121 -7.80 9.76 -29.46
CA ILE A 121 -6.42 9.50 -29.89
C ILE A 121 -6.37 9.19 -31.39
N LEU A 122 -7.28 8.35 -31.87
CA LEU A 122 -7.26 7.89 -33.25
C LEU A 122 -7.54 9.03 -34.24
N HIS A 123 -8.47 9.93 -33.90
CA HIS A 123 -8.91 11.06 -34.73
C HIS A 123 -8.22 12.39 -34.41
N ASN A 124 -7.17 12.39 -33.57
CA ASN A 124 -6.49 13.61 -33.09
C ASN A 124 -7.46 14.68 -32.54
N LYS A 125 -8.56 14.24 -31.91
CA LYS A 125 -9.54 15.14 -31.32
C LYS A 125 -9.15 15.47 -29.88
N PRO A 126 -9.48 16.68 -29.39
CA PRO A 126 -9.32 16.99 -27.97
C PRO A 126 -10.22 16.05 -27.17
N TYR A 127 -9.61 15.17 -26.40
CA TYR A 127 -10.33 14.36 -25.44
C TYR A 127 -10.65 15.21 -24.21
N GLN A 128 -11.84 15.81 -24.18
CA GLN A 128 -12.40 16.33 -22.93
C GLN A 128 -13.08 15.19 -22.18
N SER A 129 -12.28 14.24 -21.69
CA SER A 129 -12.62 13.73 -20.38
C SER A 129 -12.55 14.91 -19.41
N GLY A 130 -13.45 15.00 -18.43
CA GLY A 130 -13.25 15.91 -17.31
C GLY A 130 -11.88 15.63 -16.70
N LYS A 131 -10.88 16.46 -17.02
CA LYS A 131 -9.45 16.32 -16.63
C LYS A 131 -9.07 14.85 -16.30
N HIS A 132 -9.18 13.90 -17.24
CA HIS A 132 -8.52 12.61 -17.01
C HIS A 132 -7.02 12.84 -17.17
N ILE A 133 -6.38 12.96 -16.03
CA ILE A 133 -4.96 12.85 -15.93
C ILE A 133 -4.58 11.39 -16.25
N ASN A 134 -3.61 11.20 -17.15
CA ASN A 134 -3.10 9.89 -17.50
C ASN A 134 -2.31 9.33 -16.30
N ILE A 135 -3.01 8.63 -15.40
CA ILE A 135 -2.45 8.01 -14.19
C ILE A 135 -1.14 7.27 -14.52
N ARG A 136 -1.06 6.60 -15.67
CA ARG A 136 0.11 5.81 -16.06
C ARG A 136 1.32 6.64 -16.44
N SER A 137 1.10 7.82 -17.01
CA SER A 137 2.19 8.76 -17.24
C SER A 137 2.80 9.25 -15.92
N MET A 138 1.96 9.37 -14.88
CA MET A 138 2.40 9.77 -13.55
C MET A 138 2.99 8.63 -12.72
N THR A 139 2.52 7.40 -12.91
CA THR A 139 3.04 6.21 -12.22
C THR A 139 4.15 5.51 -13.01
N LYS A 140 4.58 6.09 -14.14
CA LYS A 140 5.65 5.53 -14.99
C LYS A 140 6.98 5.55 -14.25
N LEU A 141 7.58 4.37 -14.13
CA LEU A 141 8.92 4.20 -13.60
C LEU A 141 9.95 4.22 -14.73
N SER A 142 11.19 4.61 -14.43
CA SER A 142 12.29 4.51 -15.39
C SER A 142 12.69 3.05 -15.60
N ARG A 143 13.33 2.74 -16.74
CA ARG A 143 13.76 1.37 -17.03
C ARG A 143 14.71 0.82 -15.97
N GLU A 144 15.61 1.67 -15.49
CA GLU A 144 16.59 1.33 -14.44
C GLU A 144 15.89 0.92 -13.14
N VAL A 145 14.80 1.60 -12.78
CA VAL A 145 14.00 1.28 -11.59
C VAL A 145 13.26 -0.04 -11.78
N GLU A 146 12.66 -0.24 -12.95
CA GLU A 146 11.92 -1.47 -13.27
C GLU A 146 12.82 -2.70 -13.29
N ASP A 147 14.06 -2.58 -13.78
CA ASP A 147 15.05 -3.65 -13.80
C ASP A 147 15.51 -4.07 -12.39
N VAL A 148 15.28 -3.24 -11.36
CA VAL A 148 15.47 -3.61 -9.96
C VAL A 148 14.20 -4.25 -9.38
N LEU A 149 13.02 -3.71 -9.66
CA LEU A 149 11.75 -4.18 -9.11
C LEU A 149 11.34 -5.56 -9.65
N LEU A 150 11.41 -5.75 -10.97
CA LEU A 150 10.91 -6.96 -11.63
C LEU A 150 11.59 -8.25 -11.14
N PRO A 151 12.94 -8.34 -11.08
CA PRO A 151 13.59 -9.56 -10.59
C PRO A 151 13.25 -9.84 -9.13
N PHE A 152 13.23 -8.81 -8.29
CA PHE A 152 12.94 -8.96 -6.87
C PHE A 152 11.50 -9.44 -6.63
N TYR A 153 10.52 -8.85 -7.33
CA TYR A 153 9.14 -9.32 -7.30
C TYR A 153 9.03 -10.80 -7.70
N ARG A 154 9.69 -11.20 -8.80
CA ARG A 154 9.61 -12.58 -9.32
C ARG A 154 10.22 -13.59 -8.35
N GLU A 155 11.41 -13.28 -7.84
CA GLU A 155 12.08 -14.12 -6.84
C GLU A 155 11.21 -14.30 -5.60
N LEU A 156 10.64 -13.20 -5.09
CA LEU A 156 9.84 -13.23 -3.87
C LEU A 156 8.49 -13.94 -4.09
N SER A 157 7.87 -13.71 -5.24
CA SER A 157 6.66 -14.41 -5.66
C SER A 157 6.89 -15.92 -5.75
N GLN A 158 8.04 -16.34 -6.26
CA GLN A 158 8.42 -17.75 -6.29
C GLN A 158 8.60 -18.31 -4.88
N LYS A 159 9.34 -17.62 -4.00
CA LYS A 159 9.52 -18.02 -2.59
C LYS A 159 8.19 -18.18 -1.86
N VAL A 160 7.28 -17.21 -2.03
CA VAL A 160 5.93 -17.29 -1.46
C VAL A 160 5.16 -18.48 -2.05
N ALA A 161 5.20 -18.68 -3.37
CA ALA A 161 4.51 -19.80 -4.01
C ALA A 161 5.03 -21.17 -3.56
N GLU A 162 6.34 -21.33 -3.38
CA GLU A 162 6.95 -22.56 -2.85
C GLU A 162 6.52 -22.82 -1.41
N LYS A 163 6.48 -21.78 -0.58
CA LYS A 163 5.96 -21.87 0.79
C LYS A 163 4.49 -22.28 0.82
N ILE A 164 3.64 -21.79 -0.11
CA ILE A 164 2.21 -22.17 -0.20
C ILE A 164 2.11 -23.66 -0.45
N LYS A 165 2.95 -24.19 -1.34
CA LYS A 165 2.95 -25.62 -1.66
C LYS A 165 3.42 -26.48 -0.48
N GLN A 166 4.38 -26.00 0.31
CA GLN A 166 4.88 -26.72 1.48
C GLN A 166 3.85 -26.81 2.60
N TYR A 167 2.95 -25.83 2.68
CA TYR A 167 1.97 -25.72 3.74
C TYR A 167 0.57 -25.40 3.18
N PRO A 168 -0.08 -26.36 2.49
CA PRO A 168 -1.36 -26.12 1.83
C PRO A 168 -2.51 -25.81 2.80
N ASP A 169 -2.39 -26.28 4.06
CA ASP A 169 -3.40 -26.06 5.11
C ASP A 169 -3.23 -24.70 5.82
N LEU A 170 -2.09 -24.01 5.61
CA LEU A 170 -1.89 -22.64 6.04
C LEU A 170 -2.74 -21.72 5.13
N LYS A 171 -4.03 -21.56 5.49
CA LYS A 171 -4.92 -20.59 4.84
C LYS A 171 -4.44 -19.16 5.12
N PRO A 172 -4.30 -18.28 4.10
CA PRO A 172 -4.05 -16.86 4.36
C PRO A 172 -5.12 -16.33 5.32
N TYR A 173 -4.70 -15.94 6.52
CA TYR A 173 -5.60 -15.39 7.52
C TYR A 173 -6.14 -14.05 7.00
N PRO A 174 -7.43 -13.72 7.21
CA PRO A 174 -7.92 -12.38 6.90
C PRO A 174 -7.15 -11.40 7.77
N ALA A 175 -6.35 -10.54 7.13
CA ALA A 175 -5.74 -9.34 7.69
C ALA A 175 -5.12 -9.50 9.10
N ILE A 176 -3.78 -9.59 9.19
CA ILE A 176 -3.09 -9.21 10.46
C ILE A 176 -3.44 -7.75 10.83
N MET A 177 -3.78 -6.94 9.82
CA MET A 177 -4.13 -5.52 9.94
C MET A 177 -5.31 -5.18 9.03
N ASP A 178 -6.41 -4.65 9.60
CA ASP A 178 -7.54 -4.14 8.84
C ASP A 178 -7.09 -3.17 7.76
N GLY A 179 -7.40 -3.49 6.49
CA GLY A 179 -7.16 -2.58 5.36
C GLY A 179 -6.02 -2.96 4.41
N TYR A 180 -5.19 -3.96 4.72
CA TYR A 180 -4.25 -4.55 3.77
C TYR A 180 -4.48 -6.05 3.67
N GLU A 181 -5.12 -6.49 2.60
CA GLU A 181 -5.21 -7.92 2.28
C GLU A 181 -3.81 -8.42 1.95
N LEU A 182 -3.16 -9.13 2.88
CA LEU A 182 -1.87 -9.78 2.67
C LEU A 182 -2.04 -10.95 1.71
N SER A 183 -2.16 -10.63 0.42
CA SER A 183 -2.61 -11.56 -0.62
C SER A 183 -1.56 -11.68 -1.73
N PRO A 184 -0.99 -12.88 -1.96
CA PRO A 184 -0.21 -13.15 -3.16
C PRO A 184 -1.03 -12.96 -4.45
N ALA A 185 -2.36 -13.10 -4.38
CA ALA A 185 -3.23 -12.84 -5.52
C ALA A 185 -3.29 -11.34 -5.83
N LEU A 186 -3.49 -10.49 -4.81
CA LEU A 186 -3.49 -9.03 -4.99
C LEU A 186 -2.15 -8.53 -5.54
N ALA A 187 -1.03 -9.08 -5.05
CA ALA A 187 0.29 -8.77 -5.60
C ALA A 187 0.43 -9.15 -7.09
N ARG A 188 -0.21 -10.25 -7.51
CA ARG A 188 -0.24 -10.71 -8.90
C ARG A 188 -1.10 -9.80 -9.77
N ASP A 189 -2.23 -9.35 -9.25
CA ASP A 189 -3.13 -8.45 -9.97
C ASP A 189 -2.41 -7.11 -10.21
N PHE A 190 -1.78 -6.52 -9.19
CA PHE A 190 -0.93 -5.34 -9.35
C PHE A 190 0.19 -5.54 -10.40
N TYR A 191 0.84 -6.71 -10.38
CA TYR A 191 1.91 -7.00 -11.33
C TYR A 191 1.41 -7.09 -12.77
N GLN A 192 0.27 -7.75 -12.99
CA GLN A 192 -0.39 -7.84 -14.31
C GLN A 192 -0.83 -6.47 -14.82
N GLU A 193 -1.32 -5.63 -13.90
CA GLU A 193 -1.68 -4.24 -14.15
C GLU A 193 -0.51 -3.33 -14.49
N GLY A 194 0.70 -3.79 -14.17
CA GLY A 194 1.93 -3.04 -14.33
C GLY A 194 2.24 -2.06 -13.21
N LYS A 195 1.51 -2.16 -12.11
CA LYS A 195 1.75 -1.49 -10.83
C LYS A 195 2.88 -2.18 -10.10
N LEU A 196 4.07 -2.12 -10.69
CA LEU A 196 5.22 -2.94 -10.26
C LEU A 196 5.63 -2.66 -8.82
N LEU A 197 5.55 -1.41 -8.39
CA LEU A 197 5.91 -1.05 -7.03
C LEU A 197 4.89 -1.56 -6.01
N PRO A 198 3.56 -1.29 -6.12
CA PRO A 198 2.58 -1.95 -5.27
C PRO A 198 2.67 -3.47 -5.29
N ALA A 199 2.87 -4.08 -6.46
CA ALA A 199 3.06 -5.53 -6.57
C ALA A 199 4.23 -6.02 -5.72
N THR A 200 5.37 -5.32 -5.82
CA THR A 200 6.60 -5.65 -5.09
C THR A 200 6.44 -5.47 -3.58
N LEU A 201 5.85 -4.36 -3.14
CA LEU A 201 5.58 -4.13 -1.72
C LEU A 201 4.58 -5.14 -1.18
N GLN A 202 3.50 -5.40 -1.91
CA GLN A 202 2.46 -6.33 -1.52
C GLN A 202 3.01 -7.75 -1.36
N ILE A 203 3.76 -8.26 -2.34
CA ILE A 203 4.36 -9.61 -2.22
C ILE A 203 5.40 -9.66 -1.11
N PHE A 204 6.11 -8.56 -0.88
CA PHE A 204 7.07 -8.45 0.21
C PHE A 204 6.40 -8.54 1.59
N HIS A 205 5.32 -7.79 1.81
CA HIS A 205 4.58 -7.85 3.06
C HIS A 205 3.91 -9.22 3.25
N THR A 206 3.38 -9.82 2.19
CA THR A 206 2.88 -11.19 2.22
C THR A 206 3.97 -12.16 2.68
N TRP A 207 5.18 -12.06 2.13
CA TRP A 207 6.32 -12.89 2.54
C TRP A 207 6.69 -12.68 4.02
N GLN A 208 6.78 -11.43 4.50
CA GLN A 208 7.11 -11.14 5.90
C GLN A 208 6.06 -11.70 6.87
N ALA A 209 4.78 -11.52 6.56
CA ALA A 209 3.68 -12.06 7.34
C ALA A 209 3.76 -13.59 7.44
N TRP A 210 4.12 -14.22 6.34
CA TRP A 210 4.31 -15.67 6.26
C TRP A 210 5.49 -16.19 7.06
N GLU A 211 6.64 -15.52 7.00
CA GLU A 211 7.79 -15.91 7.82
C GLU A 211 7.49 -15.79 9.32
N ALA A 212 6.80 -14.72 9.73
CA ALA A 212 6.39 -14.55 11.11
C ALA A 212 5.41 -15.64 11.53
N TRP A 213 4.45 -15.97 10.66
CA TRP A 213 3.48 -17.02 10.92
C TRP A 213 4.15 -18.39 11.10
N GLU A 214 5.02 -18.79 10.18
CA GLU A 214 5.76 -20.05 10.29
C GLU A 214 6.54 -20.15 11.61
N LYS A 215 7.15 -19.05 12.06
CA LYS A 215 7.87 -19.00 13.34
C LYS A 215 6.91 -19.11 14.53
N SER A 216 5.77 -18.43 14.48
CA SER A 216 4.73 -18.53 15.51
C SER A 216 4.17 -19.95 15.65
N ASP A 217 3.85 -20.61 14.54
CA ASP A 217 3.28 -21.96 14.57
C ASP A 217 4.33 -22.97 15.09
N LYS A 218 5.57 -22.89 14.62
CA LYS A 218 6.68 -23.71 15.16
C LYS A 218 6.93 -23.49 16.65
N PHE A 219 6.73 -22.27 17.14
CA PHE A 219 6.82 -21.97 18.57
C PHE A 219 5.67 -22.62 19.34
N LEU A 220 4.45 -22.50 18.81
CA LEU A 220 3.24 -23.05 19.42
C LEU A 220 3.27 -24.58 19.48
N ASP A 221 3.70 -25.25 18.41
CA ASP A 221 3.90 -26.71 18.38
C ASP A 221 4.86 -27.15 19.49
N LYS A 222 6.03 -26.51 19.58
CA LYS A 222 7.01 -26.80 20.64
C LYS A 222 6.47 -26.51 22.04
N PHE A 223 5.64 -25.48 22.19
CA PHE A 223 5.03 -25.14 23.46
C PHE A 223 4.04 -26.24 23.88
N LEU A 224 3.19 -26.70 22.96
CA LEU A 224 2.20 -27.75 23.22
C LEU A 224 2.89 -29.10 23.52
N GLU A 225 3.92 -29.46 22.76
CA GLU A 225 4.75 -30.64 23.02
C GLU A 225 5.35 -30.63 24.43
N LYS A 226 5.95 -29.49 24.86
CA LYS A 226 6.53 -29.36 26.21
C LYS A 226 5.51 -29.48 27.33
N ASN A 227 4.26 -29.14 27.06
CA ASN A 227 3.17 -29.23 28.04
C ASN A 227 2.38 -30.55 27.92
N ASN A 228 2.81 -31.48 27.06
CA ASN A 228 2.10 -32.74 26.77
C ASN A 228 0.63 -32.54 26.35
N VAL A 229 0.37 -31.49 25.57
CA VAL A 229 -0.97 -31.16 25.06
C VAL A 229 -0.99 -31.38 23.55
N ASP A 230 -2.03 -32.04 23.06
CA ASP A 230 -2.30 -32.25 21.64
C ASP A 230 -3.26 -31.17 21.15
N TRP A 231 -2.98 -30.59 19.98
CA TRP A 231 -3.84 -29.64 19.27
C TRP A 231 -5.31 -30.06 19.23
N SER A 232 -5.58 -31.34 18.92
CA SER A 232 -6.93 -31.88 18.81
C SER A 232 -7.67 -31.96 20.15
N LYS A 233 -6.95 -31.86 21.27
CA LYS A 233 -7.45 -32.06 22.63
C LYS A 233 -7.65 -30.76 23.41
N ILE A 234 -7.20 -29.63 22.86
CA ILE A 234 -7.29 -28.31 23.53
C ILE A 234 -8.75 -27.97 23.87
N GLN A 235 -9.69 -28.19 22.94
CA GLN A 235 -11.13 -27.93 23.14
C GLN A 235 -11.81 -28.85 24.17
N TYR A 236 -11.15 -29.91 24.62
CA TYR A 236 -11.67 -30.86 25.59
C TYR A 236 -10.99 -30.74 26.96
N LEU A 237 -10.08 -29.77 27.11
CA LEU A 237 -9.47 -29.47 28.40
C LEU A 237 -10.55 -28.93 29.34
N ARG A 238 -10.61 -29.47 30.57
CA ARG A 238 -11.43 -28.83 31.61
C ARG A 238 -10.95 -27.40 31.77
N GLU A 239 -11.90 -26.48 31.97
CA GLU A 239 -11.69 -25.03 32.06
C GLU A 239 -10.48 -24.64 32.94
N TYR A 240 -10.33 -25.27 34.12
CA TYR A 240 -9.16 -25.08 35.00
C TYR A 240 -7.81 -25.41 34.33
N HIS A 241 -7.73 -26.51 33.57
CA HIS A 241 -6.52 -26.92 32.87
C HIS A 241 -6.24 -26.01 31.68
N PHE A 242 -7.28 -25.56 30.98
CA PHE A 242 -7.14 -24.61 29.88
C PHE A 242 -6.60 -23.26 30.36
N ARG A 243 -7.14 -22.72 31.47
CA ARG A 243 -6.61 -21.51 32.12
C ARG A 243 -5.13 -21.63 32.46
N LYS A 244 -4.73 -22.74 33.10
CA LYS A 244 -3.33 -22.97 33.48
C LYS A 244 -2.41 -23.05 32.27
N LEU A 245 -2.84 -23.73 31.20
CA LEU A 245 -2.09 -23.81 29.94
C LEU A 245 -1.95 -22.43 29.29
N LEU A 246 -3.03 -21.64 29.27
CA LEU A 246 -3.06 -20.30 28.69
C LEU A 246 -2.15 -19.32 29.44
N LEU A 247 -2.13 -19.36 30.77
CA LEU A 247 -1.18 -18.59 31.58
C LEU A 247 0.28 -19.00 31.31
N ALA A 248 0.54 -20.30 31.19
CA ALA A 248 1.86 -20.79 30.80
C ALA A 248 2.27 -20.32 29.40
N PHE A 249 1.32 -20.28 28.46
CA PHE A 249 1.54 -19.79 27.10
C PHE A 249 1.86 -18.29 27.09
N ARG A 250 1.06 -17.48 27.80
CA ARG A 250 1.30 -16.04 28.02
C ARG A 250 2.72 -15.77 28.51
N ASN A 251 3.15 -16.46 29.57
CA ASN A 251 4.50 -16.28 30.13
C ASN A 251 5.60 -16.71 29.13
N ALA A 252 5.35 -17.74 28.32
CA ALA A 252 6.28 -18.17 27.29
C ALA A 252 6.39 -17.12 26.16
N CYS A 253 5.28 -16.52 25.74
CA CYS A 253 5.25 -15.44 24.76
C CYS A 253 6.02 -14.21 25.24
N ASP A 254 5.81 -13.78 26.49
CA ASP A 254 6.50 -12.61 27.07
C ASP A 254 8.02 -12.81 27.06
N LYS A 255 8.48 -14.00 27.48
CA LYS A 255 9.91 -14.36 27.47
C LYS A 255 10.52 -14.46 26.07
N GLU A 256 9.77 -14.99 25.10
CA GLU A 256 10.19 -15.01 23.70
C GLU A 256 10.35 -13.57 23.18
N GLY A 257 9.39 -12.69 23.50
CA GLY A 257 9.46 -11.26 23.21
C GLY A 257 10.74 -10.61 23.73
N GLU A 258 11.03 -10.73 25.03
CA GLU A 258 12.27 -10.22 25.65
C GLU A 258 13.52 -10.72 24.89
N THR A 259 13.58 -12.03 24.63
CA THR A 259 14.70 -12.65 23.92
C THR A 259 14.87 -12.11 22.50
N LEU A 260 13.77 -11.93 21.78
CA LEU A 260 13.75 -11.40 20.42
C LEU A 260 14.25 -9.95 20.39
N PHE A 261 13.74 -9.10 21.29
CA PHE A 261 14.13 -7.70 21.35
C PHE A 261 15.58 -7.50 21.83
N GLU A 262 16.05 -8.27 22.82
CA GLU A 262 17.47 -8.24 23.22
C GLU A 262 18.40 -8.63 22.06
N LYS A 263 18.02 -9.65 21.28
CA LYS A 263 18.79 -10.06 20.10
C LYS A 263 18.79 -8.98 19.03
N LYS A 264 17.65 -8.33 18.78
CA LYS A 264 17.51 -7.23 17.82
C LYS A 264 18.40 -6.06 18.24
N ASP A 265 18.34 -5.65 19.50
CA ASP A 265 19.12 -4.55 20.06
C ASP A 265 20.63 -4.81 19.99
N LYS A 266 21.10 -5.99 20.44
CA LYS A 266 22.53 -6.38 20.33
C LYS A 266 23.03 -6.35 18.88
N LYS A 267 22.22 -6.83 17.93
CA LYS A 267 22.57 -6.78 16.51
C LYS A 267 22.67 -5.35 16.01
N GLN A 268 21.70 -4.50 16.33
CA GLN A 268 21.73 -3.08 15.99
C GLN A 268 22.98 -2.41 16.55
N LEU A 269 23.24 -2.56 17.86
CA LEU A 269 24.45 -2.03 18.50
C LEU A 269 25.73 -2.50 17.80
N SER A 270 25.83 -3.79 17.46
CA SER A 270 26.99 -4.33 16.75
C SER A 270 27.18 -3.73 15.35
N PHE A 271 26.08 -3.43 14.65
CA PHE A 271 26.09 -2.78 13.34
C PHE A 271 26.57 -1.33 13.46
N PHE A 272 26.05 -0.58 14.44
CA PHE A 272 26.50 0.78 14.73
C PHE A 272 27.98 0.85 15.09
N GLN A 273 28.45 -0.05 15.95
CA GLN A 273 29.85 -0.12 16.35
C GLN A 273 30.77 -0.42 15.16
N LYS A 274 30.31 -1.21 14.18
CA LYS A 274 31.06 -1.46 12.93
C LYS A 274 31.12 -0.23 12.03
N LEU A 275 30.04 0.52 11.92
CA LEU A 275 29.94 1.69 11.03
C LEU A 275 30.62 2.94 11.60
N PHE A 276 30.54 3.16 12.91
CA PHE A 276 30.97 4.41 13.54
C PHE A 276 32.09 4.24 14.59
N GLY A 277 32.47 3.01 14.94
CA GLY A 277 33.51 2.74 15.95
C GLY A 277 32.97 2.65 17.39
N LYS A 278 33.88 2.51 18.36
CA LYS A 278 33.55 2.36 19.81
C LYS A 278 33.26 3.74 20.44
N GLY A 279 32.14 3.88 21.17
CA GLY A 279 31.76 5.11 21.88
C GLY A 279 30.42 5.75 21.46
N HIS A 280 29.66 5.05 20.61
CA HIS A 280 28.41 5.54 20.01
C HIS A 280 27.16 4.84 20.57
N ASP A 281 27.20 4.49 21.85
CA ASP A 281 26.19 3.67 22.55
C ASP A 281 24.89 4.43 22.86
N LYS A 282 24.79 5.71 22.46
CA LYS A 282 23.63 6.59 22.72
C LYS A 282 22.77 6.87 21.49
N TYR A 283 23.06 6.29 20.33
CA TYR A 283 22.19 6.43 19.15
C TYR A 283 21.02 5.46 19.24
N HIS A 284 20.06 5.79 20.10
CA HIS A 284 18.75 5.14 20.08
C HIS A 284 17.90 5.92 19.07
N GLY A 285 17.72 5.36 17.86
CA GLY A 285 16.68 5.86 16.95
C GLY A 285 17.00 5.97 15.46
N TYR A 286 18.27 5.86 15.02
CA TYR A 286 18.59 6.06 13.60
C TYR A 286 19.35 4.92 12.97
N PHE A 287 18.65 4.09 12.19
CA PHE A 287 19.27 3.09 11.32
C PHE A 287 20.24 3.78 10.34
N PRO A 288 21.54 3.46 10.37
CA PRO A 288 22.49 4.04 9.45
C PRO A 288 22.28 3.37 8.10
N PHE A 289 21.83 4.17 7.15
CA PHE A 289 21.50 3.69 5.81
C PHE A 289 22.75 3.72 4.92
N GLU A 290 22.87 2.71 4.05
CA GLU A 290 23.75 2.82 2.89
C GLU A 290 23.38 4.05 2.05
N LYS A 291 24.33 4.57 1.27
CA LYS A 291 24.07 5.69 0.36
C LYS A 291 22.90 5.34 -0.60
N GLY A 292 21.88 6.20 -0.66
CA GLY A 292 20.66 5.98 -1.44
C GLY A 292 19.55 5.21 -0.70
N LEU A 293 19.89 4.41 0.32
CA LEU A 293 18.90 3.69 1.12
C LEU A 293 18.08 4.67 1.98
N GLY A 294 18.66 5.76 2.48
CA GLY A 294 17.90 6.79 3.21
C GLY A 294 16.86 7.53 2.34
N GLU A 295 17.18 7.79 1.08
CA GLU A 295 16.28 8.46 0.11
C GLU A 295 15.07 7.57 -0.23
N ILE A 296 15.30 6.27 -0.37
CA ILE A 296 14.24 5.29 -0.63
C ILE A 296 13.45 4.92 0.60
N THR A 297 14.11 4.69 1.72
CA THR A 297 13.43 4.32 2.97
C THR A 297 12.50 5.45 3.40
N ALA A 298 12.93 6.71 3.20
CA ALA A 298 12.10 7.89 3.36
C ALA A 298 10.90 7.93 2.40
N GLN A 299 10.96 7.27 1.23
CA GLN A 299 9.85 7.23 0.27
C GLN A 299 8.99 5.97 0.43
N LEU A 300 9.51 4.76 0.32
CA LEU A 300 8.71 3.52 0.25
C LEU A 300 8.22 2.98 1.59
N GLU A 301 8.84 3.44 2.68
CA GLU A 301 8.54 3.11 4.06
C GLU A 301 8.59 1.64 4.51
N PRO A 302 9.51 1.38 5.46
CA PRO A 302 9.30 0.52 6.61
C PRO A 302 8.74 1.26 7.84
N VAL A 303 8.88 2.58 7.97
CA VAL A 303 8.46 3.38 9.15
C VAL A 303 6.95 3.30 9.43
N SER A 304 6.04 3.68 8.53
CA SER A 304 4.59 3.65 8.79
C SER A 304 4.09 2.28 9.15
N ARG A 305 4.57 1.24 8.45
CA ARG A 305 4.18 -0.13 8.76
C ARG A 305 4.80 -0.61 10.06
N GLU A 306 6.07 -0.33 10.34
CA GLU A 306 6.69 -0.69 11.62
C GLU A 306 6.01 0.05 12.78
N VAL A 307 5.67 1.32 12.62
CA VAL A 307 4.89 2.12 13.59
C VAL A 307 3.49 1.53 13.77
N GLU A 308 2.79 1.16 12.69
CA GLU A 308 1.49 0.48 12.77
C GLU A 308 1.58 -0.86 13.50
N PHE A 309 2.62 -1.66 13.20
CA PHE A 309 2.85 -2.92 13.89
C PHE A 309 3.15 -2.72 15.38
N LEU A 310 4.02 -1.76 15.72
CA LEU A 310 4.39 -1.47 17.10
C LEU A 310 3.22 -0.90 17.90
N ALA A 311 2.41 -0.03 17.29
CA ALA A 311 1.21 0.50 17.91
C ALA A 311 0.17 -0.61 18.15
N ARG A 312 -0.08 -1.48 17.17
CA ARG A 312 -0.97 -2.64 17.36
C ARG A 312 -0.44 -3.59 18.43
N LEU A 313 0.87 -3.81 18.47
CA LEU A 313 1.53 -4.60 19.50
C LEU A 313 1.26 -4.00 20.89
N GLN A 314 1.43 -2.69 21.04
CA GLN A 314 1.16 -1.98 22.28
C GLN A 314 -0.32 -2.01 22.68
N VAL A 315 -1.24 -1.85 21.72
CA VAL A 315 -2.68 -2.00 21.94
C VAL A 315 -2.98 -3.39 22.49
N LEU A 316 -2.49 -4.44 21.81
CA LEU A 316 -2.68 -5.81 22.28
C LEU A 316 -2.16 -5.98 23.70
N PHE A 317 -0.98 -5.43 24.03
CA PHE A 317 -0.43 -5.47 25.39
C PHE A 317 -1.33 -4.75 26.41
N ASN A 318 -1.82 -3.56 26.08
CA ASN A 318 -2.64 -2.73 26.96
C ASN A 318 -4.06 -3.30 27.16
N THR A 319 -4.57 -4.05 26.19
CA THR A 319 -5.92 -4.65 26.23
C THR A 319 -5.92 -6.11 26.70
N ARG A 320 -4.77 -6.69 27.06
CA ARG A 320 -4.70 -8.06 27.62
C ARG A 320 -5.58 -8.15 28.87
N MET A 321 -6.40 -9.20 28.91
CA MET A 321 -7.16 -9.53 30.12
C MET A 321 -6.22 -9.75 31.32
N PRO A 322 -6.42 -9.05 32.45
CA PRO A 322 -5.67 -9.27 33.67
C PRO A 322 -5.78 -10.72 34.17
N GLU A 323 -4.72 -11.25 34.76
CA GLU A 323 -4.69 -12.63 35.27
C GLU A 323 -5.82 -12.93 36.28
N LYS A 324 -6.16 -11.95 37.13
CA LYS A 324 -7.26 -12.07 38.09
C LYS A 324 -8.62 -12.27 37.42
N GLU A 325 -8.85 -11.61 36.29
CA GLU A 325 -10.09 -11.72 35.52
C GLU A 325 -10.14 -13.02 34.72
N MET A 326 -8.99 -13.48 34.19
CA MET A 326 -8.89 -14.76 33.48
C MET A 326 -9.27 -15.96 34.35
N ASN A 327 -9.03 -15.89 35.66
CA ASN A 327 -9.44 -16.92 36.60
C ASN A 327 -10.96 -17.03 36.78
N MET A 328 -11.71 -15.98 36.41
CA MET A 328 -13.18 -15.92 36.50
C MET A 328 -13.86 -15.94 35.12
N ALA A 329 -13.08 -15.89 34.03
CA ALA A 329 -13.56 -15.83 32.66
C ALA A 329 -14.22 -17.13 32.21
N SER A 330 -15.31 -17.02 31.45
CA SER A 330 -16.01 -18.13 30.78
C SER A 330 -15.18 -18.77 29.67
N GLU A 331 -15.58 -19.97 29.22
CA GLU A 331 -14.93 -20.68 28.11
C GLU A 331 -14.78 -19.84 26.84
N LYS A 332 -15.84 -19.10 26.47
CA LYS A 332 -15.82 -18.19 25.31
C LYS A 332 -14.81 -17.06 25.47
N GLU A 333 -14.71 -16.49 26.68
CA GLU A 333 -13.74 -15.42 26.98
C GLU A 333 -12.31 -15.96 26.99
N LEU A 334 -12.09 -17.19 27.47
CA LEU A 334 -10.78 -17.84 27.42
C LEU A 334 -10.33 -18.14 25.98
N ASP A 335 -11.26 -18.49 25.07
CA ASP A 335 -10.97 -18.64 23.65
C ASP A 335 -10.57 -17.30 22.99
N GLU A 336 -11.22 -16.20 23.38
CA GLU A 336 -10.83 -14.85 22.95
C GLU A 336 -9.43 -14.49 23.45
N VAL A 337 -9.12 -14.75 24.71
CA VAL A 337 -7.77 -14.54 25.27
C VAL A 337 -6.74 -15.39 24.51
N SER A 338 -7.02 -16.67 24.24
CA SER A 338 -6.12 -17.54 23.47
C SER A 338 -5.80 -16.98 22.09
N ARG A 339 -6.80 -16.48 21.36
CA ARG A 339 -6.59 -15.82 20.05
C ARG A 339 -5.76 -14.55 20.16
N THR A 340 -5.96 -13.76 21.22
CA THR A 340 -5.18 -12.55 21.50
C THR A 340 -3.71 -12.88 21.75
N GLU A 341 -3.41 -13.90 22.58
CA GLU A 341 -2.03 -14.32 22.87
C GLU A 341 -1.31 -14.88 21.63
N GLN A 342 -2.03 -15.60 20.76
CA GLN A 342 -1.48 -16.06 19.47
C GLN A 342 -1.20 -14.90 18.52
N SER A 343 -2.08 -13.89 18.51
CA SER A 343 -1.90 -12.67 17.71
C SER A 343 -0.70 -11.85 18.20
N LEU A 344 -0.53 -11.76 19.52
CA LEU A 344 0.62 -11.12 20.14
C LEU A 344 1.94 -11.78 19.72
N LEU A 345 2.02 -13.11 19.79
CA LEU A 345 3.22 -13.86 19.36
C LEU A 345 3.59 -13.57 17.90
N ARG A 346 2.60 -13.48 17.01
CA ARG A 346 2.82 -13.13 15.60
C ARG A 346 3.34 -11.71 15.43
N LEU A 347 2.76 -10.74 16.15
CA LEU A 347 3.24 -9.36 16.13
C LEU A 347 4.66 -9.24 16.70
N LEU A 348 5.02 -10.02 17.72
CA LEU A 348 6.38 -10.06 18.26
C LEU A 348 7.39 -10.52 17.21
N TYR A 349 7.12 -11.60 16.49
CA TYR A 349 8.00 -12.06 15.40
C TYR A 349 8.08 -11.07 14.23
N LEU A 350 6.96 -10.40 13.90
CA LEU A 350 6.94 -9.34 12.88
C LEU A 350 7.74 -8.11 13.30
N ALA A 351 7.67 -7.72 14.57
CA ALA A 351 8.41 -6.59 15.12
C ALA A 351 9.91 -6.89 15.26
N ALA A 352 10.26 -8.14 15.55
CA ALA A 352 11.63 -8.62 15.70
C ALA A 352 12.30 -9.07 14.40
N ARG A 353 11.64 -8.89 13.25
CA ARG A 353 12.10 -9.38 11.95
C ARG A 353 13.47 -8.82 11.56
N GLU A 354 14.21 -9.62 10.78
CA GLU A 354 15.43 -9.15 10.13
C GLU A 354 15.09 -8.50 8.80
N ASN A 355 15.50 -7.24 8.60
CA ASN A 355 15.25 -6.50 7.37
C ASN A 355 16.43 -6.57 6.37
N SER A 356 17.45 -7.40 6.60
CA SER A 356 18.70 -7.35 5.82
C SER A 356 18.52 -7.57 4.31
N GLU A 357 17.64 -8.48 3.88
CA GLU A 357 17.31 -8.69 2.46
C GLU A 357 16.53 -7.51 1.87
N LEU A 358 15.63 -6.91 2.66
CA LEU A 358 14.92 -5.70 2.27
C LEU A 358 15.92 -4.54 2.13
N ASP A 359 16.83 -4.37 3.08
CA ASP A 359 17.82 -3.29 3.08
C ASP A 359 18.72 -3.39 1.83
N LYS A 360 19.13 -4.60 1.44
CA LYS A 360 19.87 -4.84 0.19
C LYS A 360 19.05 -4.45 -1.05
N PHE A 361 17.77 -4.87 -1.11
CA PHE A 361 16.87 -4.52 -2.20
C PHE A 361 16.67 -3.01 -2.30
N LEU A 362 16.33 -2.34 -1.19
CA LEU A 362 16.13 -0.91 -1.12
C LEU A 362 17.42 -0.14 -1.46
N GLY A 363 18.59 -0.67 -1.09
CA GLY A 363 19.89 -0.13 -1.48
C GLY A 363 20.14 -0.23 -2.99
N LYS A 364 19.77 -1.34 -3.64
CA LYS A 364 19.83 -1.46 -5.12
C LYS A 364 18.86 -0.51 -5.80
N LEU A 365 17.63 -0.44 -5.29
CA LEU A 365 16.61 0.46 -5.82
C LEU A 365 17.06 1.92 -5.68
N GLY A 366 17.73 2.28 -4.57
CA GLY A 366 18.20 3.64 -4.30
C GLY A 366 19.27 4.11 -5.27
N LYS A 367 20.05 3.17 -5.81
CA LYS A 367 21.03 3.44 -6.86
C LYS A 367 20.38 3.67 -8.23
N ALA A 368 19.17 3.14 -8.46
CA ALA A 368 18.45 3.29 -9.72
C ALA A 368 17.58 4.56 -9.78
N LEU A 369 17.30 5.19 -8.63
CA LEU A 369 16.54 6.43 -8.57
C LEU A 369 17.42 7.67 -8.87
N PRO A 370 16.82 8.75 -9.41
CA PRO A 370 17.49 10.04 -9.51
C PRO A 370 18.04 10.50 -8.16
N ARG A 371 19.26 11.04 -8.15
CA ARG A 371 19.84 11.64 -6.95
C ARG A 371 19.07 12.90 -6.56
N LEU A 372 18.57 12.91 -5.33
CA LEU A 372 17.88 14.04 -4.75
C LEU A 372 18.67 14.57 -3.56
N HIS A 373 18.83 15.88 -3.48
CA HIS A 373 19.41 16.54 -2.31
C HIS A 373 18.35 17.28 -1.52
N ALA A 374 18.47 17.22 -0.19
CA ALA A 374 17.59 17.93 0.71
C ALA A 374 17.62 19.43 0.41
N ASN A 375 16.44 20.02 0.28
CA ASN A 375 16.27 21.44 0.09
C ASN A 375 16.60 22.18 1.40
N SER A 376 17.34 23.28 1.31
CA SER A 376 17.65 24.15 2.45
C SER A 376 16.42 24.82 3.08
N ARG A 377 15.25 24.73 2.43
CA ARG A 377 13.95 25.21 2.94
C ARG A 377 13.12 24.15 3.67
N ALA A 378 13.70 22.97 3.96
CA ALA A 378 13.03 21.89 4.69
C ALA A 378 12.37 22.36 6.01
N GLU A 379 12.96 23.34 6.70
CA GLU A 379 12.41 23.90 7.94
C GLU A 379 11.03 24.57 7.77
N GLU A 380 10.73 25.13 6.58
CA GLU A 380 9.39 25.69 6.31
C GLU A 380 8.34 24.59 6.12
N VAL A 381 8.74 23.44 5.55
CA VAL A 381 7.89 22.27 5.37
C VAL A 381 7.54 21.67 6.72
N GLU A 382 8.55 21.47 7.57
CA GLU A 382 8.37 21.00 8.94
C GLU A 382 7.45 21.92 9.73
N ARG A 383 7.63 23.24 9.62
CA ARG A 383 6.72 24.20 10.25
C ARG A 383 5.30 24.13 9.70
N LEU A 384 5.11 24.00 8.38
CA LEU A 384 3.79 23.90 7.77
C LEU A 384 3.02 22.68 8.28
N PHE A 385 3.65 21.51 8.27
CA PHE A 385 3.01 20.28 8.72
C PHE A 385 2.89 20.21 10.25
N TYR A 386 3.85 20.76 10.99
CA TYR A 386 3.75 20.91 12.44
C TYR A 386 2.58 21.83 12.80
N SER A 387 2.47 22.99 12.16
CA SER A 387 1.34 23.91 12.36
C SER A 387 0.02 23.27 11.93
N ALA A 388 -0.01 22.50 10.84
CA ALA A 388 -1.21 21.76 10.44
C ALA A 388 -1.57 20.68 11.48
N SER A 389 -0.59 19.95 12.02
CA SER A 389 -0.80 18.94 13.06
C SER A 389 -1.30 19.59 14.36
N CYS A 390 -0.69 20.70 14.78
CA CYS A 390 -1.18 21.52 15.90
C CYS A 390 -2.59 22.06 15.64
N ALA A 391 -2.92 22.47 14.41
CA ALA A 391 -4.26 22.94 14.05
C ALA A 391 -5.30 21.81 14.05
N ALA A 392 -4.92 20.61 13.59
CA ALA A 392 -5.73 19.41 13.71
C ALA A 392 -5.95 19.06 15.20
N ASN A 393 -4.97 19.31 16.05
CA ASN A 393 -5.13 19.16 17.50
C ASN A 393 -6.03 20.22 18.13
N SER A 394 -6.08 21.46 17.60
CA SER A 394 -6.58 22.61 18.36
C SER A 394 -8.09 22.86 18.35
N VAL A 395 -8.92 21.97 17.79
CA VAL A 395 -10.40 21.95 18.01
C VAL A 395 -10.91 20.55 17.70
N ALA A 396 -10.44 19.94 16.61
CA ALA A 396 -10.81 18.58 16.24
C ALA A 396 -10.18 17.54 17.19
N GLY A 397 -8.90 17.72 17.52
CA GLY A 397 -8.19 16.93 18.53
C GLY A 397 -8.74 17.16 19.92
N ASP A 398 -9.03 18.40 20.32
CA ASP A 398 -9.68 18.69 21.60
C ASP A 398 -11.10 18.12 21.67
N ASN A 399 -11.93 18.25 20.62
CA ASN A 399 -13.26 17.59 20.57
C ASN A 399 -13.15 16.06 20.58
N PHE A 400 -12.09 15.50 19.98
CA PHE A 400 -11.80 14.07 20.04
C PHE A 400 -11.30 13.64 21.43
N GLN A 401 -10.43 14.42 22.07
CA GLN A 401 -9.98 14.19 23.45
C GLN A 401 -11.10 14.42 24.46
N ASP A 402 -11.99 15.37 24.22
CA ASP A 402 -13.18 15.64 25.01
C ASP A 402 -14.22 14.55 24.82
N PHE A 403 -14.38 14.00 23.61
CA PHE A 403 -15.15 12.78 23.40
C PHE A 403 -14.55 11.60 24.19
N MET A 404 -13.23 11.46 24.16
CA MET A 404 -12.50 10.42 24.89
C MET A 404 -12.61 10.61 26.41
N SER A 405 -12.62 11.86 26.89
CA SER A 405 -12.71 12.20 28.32
C SER A 405 -14.15 12.17 28.85
N VAL A 406 -15.16 12.56 28.04
CA VAL A 406 -16.59 12.40 28.33
C VAL A 406 -16.98 10.93 28.39
N LYS A 407 -16.41 10.08 27.52
CA LYS A 407 -16.58 8.61 27.57
C LYS A 407 -15.79 7.93 28.70
N ALA A 408 -14.69 8.53 29.17
CA ALA A 408 -13.98 8.10 30.37
C ALA A 408 -14.68 8.54 31.67
N GLY A 409 -15.38 9.68 31.65
CA GLY A 409 -16.16 10.20 32.77
C GLY A 409 -17.55 9.57 32.93
N SER A 410 -18.15 9.06 31.84
CA SER A 410 -19.41 8.30 31.87
C SER A 410 -19.21 6.81 32.17
N ALA A 411 -17.96 6.39 32.47
CA ALA A 411 -17.53 5.02 32.72
C ALA A 411 -18.10 4.36 34.01
N LEU A 412 -19.09 4.96 34.67
CA LEU A 412 -19.73 4.34 35.83
C LEU A 412 -21.03 3.59 35.49
N LYS A 413 -21.57 3.68 34.26
CA LYS A 413 -22.78 2.92 33.88
C LYS A 413 -22.85 2.30 32.48
N GLU A 414 -22.03 2.73 31.50
CA GLU A 414 -22.04 2.16 30.14
C GLU A 414 -20.66 1.59 29.72
N GLU A 415 -20.08 0.77 30.58
CA GLU A 415 -18.72 0.22 30.44
C GLU A 415 -18.58 -0.80 29.30
N THR A 416 -19.67 -1.38 28.78
CA THR A 416 -19.61 -2.45 27.78
C THR A 416 -19.61 -1.97 26.33
N ALA A 417 -20.21 -0.83 26.00
CA ALA A 417 -20.26 -0.34 24.62
C ALA A 417 -18.96 0.36 24.21
N VAL A 418 -18.39 1.18 25.12
CA VAL A 418 -17.18 1.99 24.87
C VAL A 418 -15.91 1.16 24.93
N LYS A 419 -15.81 0.23 25.89
CA LYS A 419 -14.67 -0.68 26.03
C LYS A 419 -14.60 -1.63 24.83
N LYS A 420 -15.76 -2.03 24.32
CA LYS A 420 -15.90 -2.74 23.05
C LYS A 420 -15.51 -1.86 21.85
N GLU A 421 -15.96 -0.61 21.78
CA GLU A 421 -15.56 0.33 20.72
C GLU A 421 -14.05 0.67 20.73
N TRP A 422 -13.40 0.73 21.91
CA TRP A 422 -11.94 0.89 22.06
C TRP A 422 -11.15 -0.39 21.78
N GLN A 423 -11.64 -1.54 22.25
CA GLN A 423 -11.04 -2.86 21.97
C GLN A 423 -11.19 -3.24 20.49
N ASP A 424 -12.28 -2.82 19.85
CA ASP A 424 -12.61 -3.11 18.45
C ASP A 424 -12.07 -2.02 17.48
N ASN A 425 -11.56 -0.88 17.97
CA ASN A 425 -11.09 0.22 17.11
C ASN A 425 -9.60 0.56 17.32
N PRO A 426 -8.69 -0.23 16.72
CA PRO A 426 -7.23 -0.06 16.82
C PRO A 426 -6.72 1.28 16.26
N PHE A 427 -7.55 2.08 15.59
CA PHE A 427 -7.17 3.36 15.01
C PHE A 427 -6.93 4.45 16.07
N ILE A 428 -7.60 4.39 17.22
CA ILE A 428 -7.56 5.44 18.24
C ILE A 428 -6.21 5.48 18.97
N SER A 429 -5.76 4.34 19.50
CA SER A 429 -4.45 4.24 20.16
C SER A 429 -3.28 4.41 19.17
N PHE A 430 -3.45 3.96 17.93
CA PHE A 430 -2.50 4.18 16.83
C PHE A 430 -2.29 5.69 16.56
N THR A 431 -3.36 6.49 16.58
CA THR A 431 -3.28 7.94 16.30
C THR A 431 -2.51 8.70 17.40
N VAL A 432 -2.84 8.43 18.67
CA VAL A 432 -2.23 9.10 19.83
C VAL A 432 -0.73 8.79 19.91
N GLU A 433 -0.35 7.55 19.64
CA GLU A 433 1.05 7.13 19.68
C GLU A 433 1.84 7.64 18.47
N MET A 434 1.27 7.65 17.26
CA MET A 434 1.93 8.25 16.09
C MET A 434 2.20 9.74 16.28
N GLN A 435 1.24 10.45 16.87
CA GLN A 435 1.38 11.85 17.19
C GLN A 435 2.39 12.10 18.31
N ARG A 436 2.38 11.28 19.37
CA ARG A 436 3.35 11.34 20.45
C ARG A 436 4.76 11.04 19.96
N GLN A 437 4.94 9.99 19.15
CA GLN A 437 6.23 9.66 18.54
C GLN A 437 6.68 10.73 17.55
N ALA A 438 5.78 11.36 16.77
CA ALA A 438 6.14 12.49 15.92
C ALA A 438 6.63 13.71 16.72
N LEU A 439 6.00 13.98 17.87
CA LEU A 439 6.39 15.05 18.79
C LEU A 439 7.69 14.71 19.55
N GLU A 440 7.86 13.45 19.96
CA GLU A 440 9.06 12.92 20.59
C GLU A 440 10.23 12.92 19.60
N ASP A 441 10.06 12.42 18.39
CA ASP A 441 11.06 12.50 17.30
C ASP A 441 11.40 13.96 16.96
N HIS A 442 10.41 14.86 16.92
CA HIS A 442 10.66 16.29 16.72
C HIS A 442 11.40 16.95 17.89
N SER A 443 11.13 16.54 19.13
CA SER A 443 11.77 17.09 20.33
C SER A 443 13.15 16.46 20.60
N LEU A 444 13.38 15.22 20.18
CA LEU A 444 14.69 14.56 20.14
C LEU A 444 15.62 15.20 19.10
N LEU A 445 15.07 15.98 18.18
CA LEU A 445 15.79 16.82 17.21
C LEU A 445 16.15 18.21 17.76
N ASN A 446 16.08 18.41 19.09
CA ASN A 446 16.41 19.70 19.73
C ASN A 446 17.80 20.21 19.25
N PRO A 447 17.90 21.44 18.71
CA PRO A 447 19.15 22.05 18.24
C PRO A 447 20.28 22.16 19.28
N ASP A 448 20.04 21.83 20.56
CA ASP A 448 21.06 21.71 21.60
C ASP A 448 22.02 20.51 21.41
N SER A 449 21.75 19.61 20.47
CA SER A 449 22.73 18.61 20.03
C SER A 449 23.80 19.29 19.17
N THR A 450 24.97 19.57 19.75
CA THR A 450 26.18 20.08 19.05
C THR A 450 26.78 19.11 18.01
N LYS A 451 26.08 18.02 17.68
CA LYS A 451 26.57 16.96 16.79
C LYS A 451 25.85 17.02 15.43
N PRO A 452 26.58 16.89 14.31
CA PRO A 452 25.97 16.85 12.99
C PRO A 452 25.07 15.61 12.84
N LEU A 453 23.84 15.83 12.38
CA LEU A 453 22.93 14.77 11.96
C LEU A 453 23.54 14.04 10.77
N TYR A 454 23.83 12.74 10.93
CA TYR A 454 24.49 11.93 9.90
C TYR A 454 23.66 11.79 8.62
N ASN A 455 22.33 11.99 8.67
CA ASN A 455 21.47 12.02 7.49
C ASN A 455 20.25 12.95 7.66
N ARG A 456 20.48 14.26 7.75
CA ARG A 456 19.42 15.29 7.92
C ARG A 456 18.22 15.12 6.97
N ALA A 457 18.45 14.65 5.74
CA ALA A 457 17.40 14.44 4.74
C ALA A 457 16.36 13.38 5.17
N TYR A 458 16.82 12.26 5.74
CA TYR A 458 15.94 11.18 6.18
C TYR A 458 15.07 11.59 7.37
N HIS A 459 15.64 12.31 8.34
CA HIS A 459 14.95 12.73 9.56
C HIS A 459 13.75 13.64 9.25
N VAL A 460 13.98 14.65 8.40
CA VAL A 460 12.94 15.56 7.92
C VAL A 460 11.82 14.77 7.26
N GLN A 461 12.16 13.82 6.38
CA GLN A 461 11.15 13.04 5.68
C GLN A 461 10.36 12.12 6.62
N ALA A 462 11.02 11.38 7.51
CA ALA A 462 10.32 10.49 8.46
C ALA A 462 9.35 11.27 9.35
N SER A 463 9.78 12.43 9.85
CA SER A 463 8.93 13.35 10.62
C SER A 463 7.72 13.84 9.82
N LEU A 464 7.95 14.32 8.58
CA LEU A 464 6.88 14.74 7.68
C LEU A 464 5.89 13.61 7.42
N LYS A 465 6.36 12.37 7.27
CA LYS A 465 5.47 11.24 7.02
C LYS A 465 4.58 10.88 8.19
N SER A 466 5.12 10.93 9.40
CA SER A 466 4.35 10.74 10.62
C SER A 466 3.26 11.82 10.75
N GLN A 467 3.62 13.08 10.48
CA GLN A 467 2.68 14.21 10.51
C GLN A 467 1.59 14.11 9.45
N ILE A 468 1.93 13.69 8.21
CA ILE A 468 0.97 13.45 7.12
C ILE A 468 -0.01 12.33 7.47
N SER A 469 0.49 11.25 8.07
CA SER A 469 -0.33 10.12 8.51
C SER A 469 -1.34 10.56 9.58
N ALA A 470 -0.88 11.34 10.57
CA ALA A 470 -1.75 11.90 11.60
C ALA A 470 -2.81 12.86 11.02
N LEU A 471 -2.43 13.75 10.10
CA LEU A 471 -3.35 14.71 9.46
C LEU A 471 -4.41 14.03 8.61
N THR A 472 -4.02 13.03 7.83
CA THR A 472 -4.93 12.23 7.03
C THR A 472 -5.97 11.54 7.91
N LEU A 473 -5.51 10.97 9.03
CA LEU A 473 -6.36 10.26 9.96
C LEU A 473 -7.33 11.19 10.69
N ALA A 474 -6.84 12.35 11.16
CA ALA A 474 -7.70 13.41 11.70
C ALA A 474 -8.76 13.88 10.70
N SER A 475 -8.39 14.01 9.42
CA SER A 475 -9.32 14.33 8.34
C SER A 475 -10.37 13.23 8.16
N ALA A 476 -9.97 11.95 8.17
CA ALA A 476 -10.90 10.83 8.07
C ALA A 476 -11.88 10.76 9.26
N VAL A 477 -11.41 11.01 10.48
CA VAL A 477 -12.23 11.08 11.69
C VAL A 477 -13.25 12.22 11.61
N LEU A 478 -12.84 13.41 11.12
CA LEU A 478 -13.75 14.54 10.92
C LEU A 478 -14.89 14.23 9.94
N VAL A 479 -14.63 13.42 8.92
CA VAL A 479 -15.67 12.97 7.96
C VAL A 479 -16.64 11.98 8.61
N ILE A 480 -16.15 11.11 9.49
CA ILE A 480 -16.99 10.12 10.19
C ILE A 480 -17.92 10.79 11.22
N TYR A 481 -17.44 11.83 11.92
CA TYR A 481 -18.17 12.43 13.04
C TYR A 481 -18.89 13.75 12.72
N GLY A 482 -18.54 14.43 11.62
CA GLY A 482 -19.03 15.77 11.30
C GLY A 482 -19.81 15.91 9.99
N ALA A 483 -20.05 14.82 9.25
CA ALA A 483 -20.84 14.91 8.03
C ALA A 483 -22.32 15.15 8.38
N ASP A 484 -22.82 16.33 8.06
CA ASP A 484 -24.23 16.53 7.77
C ASP A 484 -24.65 15.44 6.77
N GLN A 485 -25.81 14.79 6.97
CA GLN A 485 -26.29 13.68 6.14
C GLN A 485 -26.67 14.11 4.70
N SER A 486 -26.08 15.19 4.20
CA SER A 486 -26.12 15.56 2.80
C SER A 486 -25.37 14.52 1.97
N ASN A 487 -26.04 13.97 0.96
CA ASN A 487 -25.48 12.98 0.04
C ASN A 487 -24.27 13.48 -0.77
N ASP A 488 -23.94 14.78 -0.72
CA ASP A 488 -22.94 15.43 -1.59
C ASP A 488 -21.58 15.70 -0.92
N PHE A 489 -21.47 15.68 0.41
CA PHE A 489 -20.24 16.06 1.11
C PHE A 489 -19.09 15.05 0.91
N ILE A 490 -19.37 13.76 1.12
CA ILE A 490 -18.37 12.69 0.98
C ILE A 490 -17.88 12.56 -0.48
N PRO A 491 -18.76 12.53 -1.50
CA PRO A 491 -18.33 12.56 -2.91
C PRO A 491 -17.52 13.82 -3.27
N HIS A 492 -17.85 14.99 -2.70
CA HIS A 492 -17.10 16.23 -2.90
C HIS A 492 -15.67 16.12 -2.33
N LEU A 493 -15.53 15.62 -1.09
CA LEU A 493 -14.21 15.42 -0.46
C LEU A 493 -13.36 14.39 -1.20
N LEU A 494 -13.94 13.26 -1.60
CA LEU A 494 -13.25 12.25 -2.41
C LEU A 494 -12.73 12.84 -3.71
N ARG A 495 -13.56 13.62 -4.43
CA ARG A 495 -13.18 14.29 -5.66
C ARG A 495 -12.01 15.25 -5.43
N ASN A 496 -12.10 16.11 -4.42
CA ASN A 496 -11.05 17.08 -4.09
C ASN A 496 -9.73 16.40 -3.69
N ALA A 497 -9.80 15.36 -2.85
CA ALA A 497 -8.63 14.62 -2.41
C ALA A 497 -7.94 13.94 -3.60
N ARG A 498 -8.73 13.30 -4.48
CA ARG A 498 -8.25 12.68 -5.71
C ARG A 498 -7.59 13.70 -6.64
N GLU A 499 -8.25 14.83 -6.90
CA GLU A 499 -7.71 15.90 -7.75
C GLU A 499 -6.40 16.48 -7.20
N ALA A 500 -6.32 16.71 -5.88
CA ALA A 500 -5.12 17.19 -5.22
C ALA A 500 -3.97 16.16 -5.29
N ALA A 501 -4.28 14.88 -5.07
CA ALA A 501 -3.31 13.80 -5.22
C ALA A 501 -2.73 13.80 -6.63
N ILE A 502 -3.61 13.90 -7.62
CA ILE A 502 -3.19 13.87 -9.00
C ILE A 502 -2.27 15.03 -9.34
N GLN A 503 -2.66 16.26 -8.99
CA GLN A 503 -1.86 17.45 -9.28
C GLN A 503 -0.47 17.34 -8.64
N ASN A 504 -0.39 17.00 -7.36
CA ASN A 504 0.88 16.98 -6.63
C ASN A 504 1.81 15.85 -7.10
N ILE A 505 1.28 14.66 -7.43
CA ILE A 505 2.08 13.57 -8.02
C ILE A 505 2.60 14.02 -9.40
N SER A 506 1.76 14.63 -10.23
CA SER A 506 2.16 15.12 -11.56
C SER A 506 3.28 16.15 -11.47
N ASP A 507 3.23 17.05 -10.49
CA ASP A 507 4.27 18.04 -10.24
C ASP A 507 5.60 17.37 -9.83
N CYS A 508 5.56 16.32 -9.01
CA CYS A 508 6.76 15.53 -8.65
C CYS A 508 7.39 14.86 -9.87
N VAL A 509 6.57 14.19 -10.69
CA VAL A 509 7.02 13.51 -11.91
C VAL A 509 7.65 14.49 -12.88
N THR A 510 7.03 15.66 -13.07
CA THR A 510 7.55 16.74 -13.91
C THR A 510 8.88 17.28 -13.38
N ALA A 511 9.05 17.32 -12.06
CA ALA A 511 10.29 17.71 -11.39
C ALA A 511 11.36 16.61 -11.33
N GLY A 512 11.11 15.42 -11.90
CA GLY A 512 12.03 14.28 -11.84
C GLY A 512 12.17 13.67 -10.44
N ILE A 513 11.24 13.97 -9.53
CA ILE A 513 11.21 13.44 -8.16
C ILE A 513 10.42 12.12 -8.18
N PRO A 514 11.05 10.97 -7.88
CA PRO A 514 10.31 9.74 -7.66
C PRO A 514 9.36 9.93 -6.48
N CYS A 515 8.05 9.83 -6.74
CA CYS A 515 6.97 9.96 -5.74
C CYS A 515 6.34 8.59 -5.44
N LEU A 516 7.20 7.59 -5.32
CA LEU A 516 6.86 6.18 -5.23
C LEU A 516 5.74 5.80 -4.22
N PRO A 517 5.77 6.22 -2.94
CA PRO A 517 4.69 5.92 -2.00
C PRO A 517 3.36 6.58 -2.36
N ALA A 518 3.39 7.81 -2.86
CA ALA A 518 2.18 8.52 -3.24
C ALA A 518 1.51 7.84 -4.44
N ILE A 519 2.31 7.34 -5.39
CA ILE A 519 1.85 6.47 -6.47
C ILE A 519 1.17 5.22 -5.91
N CYS A 520 1.76 4.55 -4.92
CA CYS A 520 1.15 3.37 -4.29
C CYS A 520 -0.18 3.67 -3.59
N ASP A 521 -0.23 4.73 -2.78
CA ASP A 521 -1.45 5.14 -2.09
C ASP A 521 -2.55 5.50 -3.09
N PHE A 522 -2.20 6.23 -4.15
CA PHE A 522 -3.11 6.57 -5.23
C PHE A 522 -3.63 5.33 -5.96
N GLU A 523 -2.75 4.43 -6.38
CA GLU A 523 -3.13 3.19 -7.09
C GLU A 523 -3.96 2.23 -6.22
N THR A 524 -3.77 2.27 -4.90
CA THR A 524 -4.61 1.56 -3.93
C THR A 524 -6.01 2.17 -3.87
N ALA A 525 -6.11 3.50 -3.82
CA ALA A 525 -7.37 4.22 -3.78
C ALA A 525 -8.23 4.00 -5.03
N GLU A 526 -7.60 3.92 -6.21
CA GLU A 526 -8.28 3.69 -7.50
C GLU A 526 -8.85 2.26 -7.64
N ASN A 527 -8.32 1.29 -6.89
CA ASN A 527 -8.76 -0.10 -6.94
C ASN A 527 -9.95 -0.42 -6.02
N ASP A 528 -10.28 0.45 -5.06
CA ASP A 528 -11.39 0.26 -4.12
C ASP A 528 -12.73 0.76 -4.70
N GLN A 529 -13.12 0.22 -5.87
CA GLN A 529 -14.30 0.67 -6.62
C GLN A 529 -15.64 0.09 -6.12
N ASN A 530 -15.63 -0.78 -5.11
CA ASN A 530 -16.82 -1.51 -4.64
C ASN A 530 -17.52 -0.89 -3.41
N GLY A 531 -17.24 0.37 -3.07
CA GLY A 531 -18.03 1.16 -2.11
C GLY A 531 -17.92 0.79 -0.62
N ALA A 532 -17.30 -0.35 -0.28
CA ALA A 532 -17.09 -0.75 1.12
C ALA A 532 -15.98 0.04 1.85
N GLY A 533 -15.19 0.85 1.13
CA GLY A 533 -13.99 1.49 1.66
C GLY A 533 -13.82 2.97 1.33
N VAL A 534 -14.89 3.74 1.12
CA VAL A 534 -14.84 5.18 0.82
C VAL A 534 -13.86 5.97 1.71
N PHE A 535 -13.80 5.66 3.01
CA PHE A 535 -12.85 6.27 3.94
C PHE A 535 -11.39 5.86 3.69
N LYS A 536 -11.15 4.60 3.27
CA LYS A 536 -9.82 4.10 2.89
C LYS A 536 -9.33 4.80 1.62
N SER A 537 -10.18 4.92 0.60
CA SER A 537 -9.85 5.67 -0.61
C SER A 537 -9.57 7.13 -0.32
N LEU A 538 -10.41 7.78 0.50
CA LEU A 538 -10.22 9.18 0.90
C LEU A 538 -8.89 9.38 1.63
N ALA A 539 -8.59 8.54 2.62
CA ALA A 539 -7.32 8.59 3.35
C ALA A 539 -6.13 8.37 2.41
N ALA A 540 -6.21 7.38 1.53
CA ALA A 540 -5.15 7.09 0.57
C ALA A 540 -4.92 8.24 -0.42
N TYR A 541 -5.97 8.89 -0.94
CA TYR A 541 -5.81 10.09 -1.76
C TYR A 541 -5.14 11.24 -1.00
N TRP A 542 -5.54 11.50 0.25
CA TRP A 542 -4.92 12.54 1.04
C TRP A 542 -3.45 12.24 1.37
N ARG A 543 -3.10 11.00 1.72
CA ARG A 543 -1.69 10.59 1.87
C ARG A 543 -0.91 10.83 0.59
N ALA A 544 -1.43 10.37 -0.55
CA ALA A 544 -0.79 10.54 -1.84
C ALA A 544 -0.52 12.01 -2.18
N SER A 545 -1.52 12.87 -1.94
CA SER A 545 -1.42 14.32 -2.14
C SER A 545 -0.37 14.97 -1.24
N LEU A 546 -0.49 14.77 0.07
CA LEU A 546 0.36 15.40 1.06
C LEU A 546 1.81 14.91 0.97
N TYR A 547 2.01 13.61 0.71
CA TYR A 547 3.35 13.05 0.48
C TYR A 547 4.01 13.67 -0.74
N SER A 548 3.31 13.73 -1.86
CA SER A 548 3.85 14.33 -3.08
C SER A 548 4.20 15.80 -2.85
N LYS A 549 3.33 16.55 -2.16
CA LYS A 549 3.60 17.96 -1.85
C LYS A 549 4.83 18.13 -0.96
N ALA A 550 4.95 17.31 0.08
CA ALA A 550 6.11 17.31 0.97
C ALA A 550 7.41 16.98 0.23
N LEU A 551 7.40 15.98 -0.65
CA LEU A 551 8.56 15.61 -1.48
C LEU A 551 8.99 16.76 -2.38
N LEU A 552 8.04 17.39 -3.09
CA LEU A 552 8.31 18.52 -3.98
C LEU A 552 8.96 19.70 -3.24
N MET A 553 8.54 19.96 -2.01
CA MET A 553 9.09 21.06 -1.20
C MET A 553 10.45 20.71 -0.60
N SER A 554 10.67 19.43 -0.26
CA SER A 554 11.82 18.98 0.53
C SER A 554 13.03 18.55 -0.29
N PHE A 555 12.87 18.30 -1.59
CA PHE A 555 13.95 17.80 -2.44
C PHE A 555 14.23 18.69 -3.65
N LYS A 556 15.51 18.75 -4.03
CA LYS A 556 15.96 19.30 -5.31
C LYS A 556 16.71 18.23 -6.08
N GLN A 557 16.48 18.18 -7.38
CA GLN A 557 17.28 17.34 -8.26
C GLN A 557 18.70 17.89 -8.35
N ASP A 558 19.69 17.00 -8.22
CA ASP A 558 21.08 17.37 -8.41
C ASP A 558 21.32 17.70 -9.89
N LYS A 559 21.73 18.94 -10.21
CA LYS A 559 21.94 19.40 -11.59
C LYS A 559 23.33 19.04 -12.13
N SER A 560 24.15 18.33 -11.36
CA SER A 560 25.49 17.91 -11.78
C SER A 560 25.40 16.61 -12.59
N ASN A 561 25.44 16.75 -13.92
CA ASN A 561 25.75 15.68 -14.86
C ASN A 561 27.26 15.50 -14.99
#